data_AF-A0A7W0FE96-F1
#
_entry.id   AF-A0A7W0FE96-F1
#
_cell.length_a   1.000
_cell.length_b   1.000
_cell.length_c   1.000
_cell.angle_alpha   90.00
_cell.angle_beta   90.00
_cell.angle_gamma   90.00
#
_symmetry.space_group_name_H-M   'P 1'
#
loop_
_entity.id
_entity.type
_entity.pdbx_description
1 polymer ?
#
loop_
_entity_poly.entity_id
_entity_poly.type
_entity_poly.pdbx_seq_one_letter_code
_entity_poly.pdbx_strand_id
1 'polypeptide(L)' 'VELKSLKLYLNSFRNASISHEEATNRIYSELEKRLKPRFLEVTGDFNPRGNVKTVIRVCSENTEK' A
#
# COMPACT_ATOMS: atom_id res chain seq x y z
N VAL A 1 8.16 11.78 -1.74
CA VAL A 1 8.78 10.53 -2.23
C VAL A 1 9.21 10.76 -3.66
N GLU A 2 10.40 10.30 -4.05
CA GLU A 2 10.82 10.32 -5.46
C GLU A 2 10.16 9.17 -6.24
N LEU A 3 9.60 9.46 -7.42
CA LEU A 3 8.79 8.52 -8.20
C LEU A 3 9.55 7.27 -8.66
N LYS A 4 10.83 7.43 -9.04
CA LYS A 4 11.67 6.30 -9.49
C LYS A 4 11.91 5.32 -8.35
N SER A 5 12.25 5.82 -7.16
CA SER A 5 12.41 5.02 -5.95
C SER A 5 11.13 4.28 -5.55
N LEU A 6 9.96 4.94 -5.64
CA LEU A 6 8.66 4.30 -5.37
C LEU A 6 8.36 3.17 -6.37
N LYS A 7 8.62 3.38 -7.66
CA LYS A 7 8.45 2.36 -8.70
C LYS A 7 9.34 1.14 -8.44
N LEU A 8 10.61 1.36 -8.08
CA LEU A 8 11.53 0.27 -7.76
C LEU A 8 11.07 -0.52 -6.53
N TYR A 9 10.58 0.18 -5.51
CA TYR A 9 9.99 -0.43 -4.32
C TYR A 9 8.79 -1.33 -4.67
N LEU A 10 7.83 -0.82 -5.46
CA LEU A 10 6.67 -1.61 -5.89
C LEU A 10 7.08 -2.85 -6.71
N ASN A 11 8.08 -2.73 -7.58
CA ASN A 11 8.59 -3.87 -8.35
C ASN A 11 9.25 -4.95 -7.47
N SER A 12 9.77 -4.60 -6.29
CA SER A 12 10.34 -5.57 -5.35
C SER A 12 9.31 -6.62 -4.89
N PHE A 13 8.02 -6.29 -4.94
CA PHE A 13 6.94 -7.20 -4.56
C PHE A 13 6.60 -8.24 -5.64
N ARG A 14 7.15 -8.11 -6.86
CA ARG A 14 6.84 -8.99 -7.99
C ARG A 14 7.11 -10.46 -7.70
N ASN A 15 8.23 -10.74 -7.02
CA ASN A 15 8.64 -12.12 -6.69
C ASN A 15 8.33 -12.48 -5.23
N ALA A 16 7.59 -11.64 -4.52
CA ALA A 16 7.24 -11.87 -3.12
C ALA A 16 5.92 -12.64 -3.04
N SER A 17 5.93 -13.77 -2.34
CA SER A 17 4.72 -14.52 -2.00
C SER A 17 4.04 -13.87 -0.78
N ILE A 18 3.19 -12.87 -1.02
CA ILE A 18 2.45 -12.15 0.02
C ILE A 18 0.97 -12.01 -0.36
N SER A 19 0.11 -11.93 0.65
CA SER A 19 -1.32 -11.66 0.46
C SER A 19 -1.56 -10.22 0.00
N HIS A 20 -2.69 -9.97 -0.67
CA HIS A 20 -3.10 -8.63 -1.10
C HIS A 20 -3.20 -7.63 0.08
N GLU A 21 -3.66 -8.11 1.24
CA GLU A 21 -3.78 -7.34 2.49
C GLU A 21 -2.40 -6.94 3.02
N GLU A 22 -1.50 -7.92 3.16
CA GLU A 22 -0.14 -7.70 3.62
C GLU A 22 0.63 -6.75 2.68
N ALA A 23 0.43 -6.88 1.36
CA ALA A 23 1.05 -5.98 0.38
C ALA A 23 0.65 -4.52 0.63
N THR A 24 -0.64 -4.26 0.79
CA THR A 24 -1.17 -2.90 1.01
C THR A 24 -0.73 -2.34 2.36
N ASN A 25 -0.82 -3.14 3.43
CA ASN A 25 -0.41 -2.75 4.78
C ASN A 25 1.09 -2.44 4.84
N ARG A 26 1.93 -3.29 4.25
CA ARG A 26 3.38 -3.09 4.24
C ARG A 26 3.79 -1.84 3.45
N ILE A 27 3.11 -1.54 2.35
CA ILE A 27 3.34 -0.29 1.60
C ILE A 27 2.96 0.90 2.47
N TYR A 28 1.79 0.88 3.12
CA TYR A 28 1.34 1.94 4.01
C TYR A 28 2.34 2.18 5.16
N SER A 29 2.69 1.15 5.93
CA SER A 29 3.57 1.28 7.10
C SER A 29 4.97 1.79 6.75
N GLU A 30 5.55 1.34 5.63
CA GLU A 30 6.87 1.83 5.19
C GLU A 30 6.81 3.30 4.75
N LEU A 31 5.74 3.70 4.05
CA LEU A 31 5.54 5.09 3.63
C LEU A 31 5.28 6.00 4.85
N GLU A 32 4.44 5.58 5.78
CA GLU A 32 4.16 6.30 7.03
C GLU A 32 5.45 6.51 7.84
N LYS A 33 6.22 5.44 8.04
CA LYS A 33 7.48 5.49 8.82
C LYS A 33 8.53 6.40 8.20
N ARG A 34 8.66 6.39 6.87
CA ARG A 34 9.70 7.16 6.16
C ARG A 34 9.31 8.62 5.94
N LEU A 35 8.04 8.91 5.73
CA LEU A 35 7.58 10.23 5.33
C LEU A 35 6.96 11.03 6.46
N LYS A 36 6.45 10.36 7.50
CA LYS A 36 5.67 10.95 8.59
C LYS A 36 4.66 11.98 8.05
N PRO A 37 3.83 11.60 7.07
CA PRO A 37 2.94 12.54 6.40
C PRO A 37 1.82 12.96 7.36
N ARG A 38 1.21 14.13 7.13
CA ARG A 38 0.02 14.56 7.89
C ARG A 38 -1.19 13.66 7.61
N PHE A 39 -1.23 13.07 6.42
CA PHE A 39 -2.27 12.16 5.97
C PHE A 39 -1.66 11.19 4.95
N LEU A 40 -2.00 9.90 5.06
CA LEU A 40 -1.62 8.87 4.11
C LEU A 40 -2.83 8.00 3.80
N GLU A 41 -3.05 7.73 2.51
CA GLU A 41 -4.00 6.72 2.06
C GLU A 41 -3.30 5.83 1.03
N VAL A 42 -3.47 4.52 1.17
CA VAL A 42 -2.98 3.52 0.23
C VAL A 42 -4.14 2.61 -0.15
N THR A 43 -4.45 2.55 -1.44
CA THR A 43 -5.47 1.66 -1.99
C THR A 43 -4.81 0.65 -2.93
N GLY A 44 -4.93 -0.63 -2.61
CA GLY A 44 -4.57 -1.74 -3.47
C GLY A 44 -5.79 -2.25 -4.23
N ASP A 45 -5.91 -1.90 -5.51
CA ASP A 45 -6.91 -2.47 -6.44
C ASP A 45 -6.28 -3.67 -7.16
N PHE A 46 -6.66 -4.88 -6.76
CA PHE A 46 -6.10 -6.10 -7.31
C PHE A 46 -7.00 -6.66 -8.42
N ASN A 47 -6.36 -7.22 -9.45
CA ASN A 47 -7.08 -7.88 -10.54
C ASN A 47 -7.92 -9.05 -10.00
N PRO A 48 -9.15 -9.23 -10.51
CA PRO A 48 -10.04 -10.26 -10.02
C PRO A 48 -9.48 -11.66 -10.25
N ARG A 49 -9.68 -12.54 -9.27
CA ARG A 49 -9.33 -13.97 -9.35
C ARG A 49 -10.56 -14.80 -9.00
N GLY A 50 -10.93 -15.74 -9.88
CA GLY A 50 -12.12 -16.58 -9.67
C GLY A 50 -13.42 -15.78 -9.53
N ASN A 51 -13.58 -14.71 -10.35
CA ASN A 51 -14.70 -13.77 -10.29
C ASN A 51 -14.81 -12.93 -9.00
N VAL A 52 -13.83 -12.97 -8.11
CA VAL A 52 -13.79 -12.12 -6.92
C VAL A 52 -12.83 -10.95 -7.15
N LYS A 53 -13.33 -9.72 -7.01
CA LYS A 53 -12.51 -8.50 -7.01
C LYS A 53 -12.12 -8.16 -5.58
N THR A 54 -10.85 -7.81 -5.36
CA THR A 54 -10.32 -7.45 -4.04
C THR A 54 -9.78 -6.02 -4.10
N VAL A 55 -10.36 -5.15 -3.29
CA VAL A 55 -9.91 -3.77 -3.12
C VAL A 55 -9.66 -3.54 -1.64
N ILE A 56 -8.46 -3.12 -1.30
CA ILE A 56 -8.01 -2.96 0.08
C ILE A 56 -7.57 -1.52 0.25
N ARG A 57 -8.08 -0.87 1.29
CA ARG A 57 -7.84 0.54 1.54
C ARG A 57 -7.38 0.74 2.98
N VAL A 58 -6.25 1.40 3.13
CA VAL A 58 -5.66 1.76 4.42
C VAL A 58 -5.51 3.27 4.44
N CYS A 59 -6.01 3.90 5.49
CA CYS A 59 -6.08 5.35 5.61
C CYS A 59 -5.63 5.76 7.01
N SER A 60 -4.87 6.85 7.11
CA SER A 60 -4.62 7.50 8.40
C SER A 60 -5.94 8.09 8.90
N GLU A 61 -6.44 7.60 10.03
CA GLU A 61 -7.57 8.24 10.69
C GLU A 61 -7.16 9.64 11.13
N ASN A 62 -7.89 10.66 10.66
CA ASN A 62 -7.84 11.99 11.27
C ASN A 62 -8.39 11.86 12.70
N THR A 63 -7.51 11.53 13.65
CA THR A 63 -7.76 11.92 15.04
C THR A 63 -7.55 13.43 15.11
N GLU A 64 -8.61 14.15 14.77
CA GLU A 64 -8.86 15.46 15.37
C GLU A 64 -9.14 15.20 16.86
N LYS A 65 -8.12 15.33 17.70
CA LYS A 65 -8.27 15.55 19.14
C LYS A 65 -7.38 16.70 19.57
#